data_AF-A0A9X2BWY5-F1
#
_entry.id   AF-A0A9X2BWY5-F1
#
_cell.length_a   1.000
_cell.length_b   1.000
_cell.length_c   1.000
_cell.angle_alpha   90.00
_cell.angle_beta   90.00
_cell.angle_gamma   90.00
#
_symmetry.space_group_name_H-M   'P 1'
#
loop_
_entity.id
_entity.type
_entity.pdbx_description
1 polymer ?
#
loop_
_entity_poly.entity_id
_entity_poly.type
_entity_poly.pdbx_seq_one_letter_code
_entity_poly.pdbx_strand_id
1 'polypeptide(L)' 'MRLHTEPLHWHSLPDEIQLAISREALRRAAETLAEHAELLAEEMDHGALADRGGPDALRLFAAVVRATNDGGMAVAGHA' A
#
# COMPACT_ATOMS: atom_id res chain seq x y z
N MET A 1 -15.96 27.05 24.14
CA MET A 1 -15.31 25.91 24.83
C MET A 1 -14.70 25.03 23.74
N ARG A 2 -13.39 25.15 23.44
CA ARG A 2 -12.72 24.30 22.44
C ARG A 2 -12.27 23.02 23.13
N LEU A 3 -12.73 21.87 22.64
CA LEU A 3 -12.23 20.57 23.08
C LEU A 3 -10.83 20.40 22.49
N HIS A 4 -9.79 20.56 23.32
CA HIS A 4 -8.45 20.08 22.98
C HIS A 4 -8.49 18.55 23.07
N THR A 5 -8.61 17.89 21.92
CA THR A 5 -8.39 16.45 21.80
C THR A 5 -6.88 16.24 21.79
N GLU A 6 -6.31 15.87 22.94
CA GLU A 6 -4.92 15.41 22.95
C GLU A 6 -4.82 14.13 22.12
N PRO A 7 -3.80 14.01 21.24
CA PRO A 7 -3.63 12.80 20.45
C PRO A 7 -3.38 11.61 21.38
N LEU A 8 -4.16 10.54 21.20
CA LEU A 8 -3.92 9.26 21.86
C LEU A 8 -2.47 8.84 21.60
N HIS A 9 -1.71 8.65 22.66
CA HIS A 9 -0.32 8.25 22.57
C HIS A 9 -0.25 6.81 22.05
N TRP A 10 0.46 6.57 20.94
CA TRP A 10 0.48 5.28 20.24
C TRP A 10 0.72 4.08 21.16
N HIS A 11 1.71 4.20 22.04
CA HIS A 11 2.10 3.14 22.97
C HIS A 11 1.14 2.93 24.15
N SER A 12 0.11 3.78 24.31
CA SER A 12 -0.95 3.55 25.31
C SER A 12 -2.13 2.77 24.75
N LEU A 13 -2.13 2.43 23.45
CA LEU A 13 -3.13 1.58 22.84
C LEU A 13 -2.81 0.10 23.10
N PRO A 14 -3.81 -0.79 23.23
CA PRO A 14 -3.58 -2.23 23.24
C PRO A 14 -2.86 -2.70 21.97
N ASP A 15 -2.00 -3.71 22.09
CA ASP A 15 -1.21 -4.24 20.97
C ASP A 15 -2.08 -4.69 19.79
N GLU A 16 -3.27 -5.24 20.06
CA GLU A 16 -4.24 -5.62 19.03
C GLU A 16 -4.72 -4.41 18.21
N ILE A 17 -4.93 -3.27 18.88
CA ILE A 17 -5.34 -2.02 18.24
C ILE A 17 -4.18 -1.42 17.45
N GLN A 18 -2.97 -1.42 18.03
CA GLN A 18 -1.77 -1.00 17.30
C GLN A 18 -1.57 -1.84 16.04
N LEU A 19 -1.67 -3.16 16.14
CA LEU A 19 -1.56 -4.07 15.00
C LEU A 19 -2.65 -3.82 13.96
N ALA A 20 -3.90 -3.64 14.37
CA ALA A 20 -5.01 -3.34 13.46
C ALA A 20 -4.78 -2.02 12.70
N ILE A 21 -4.34 -0.97 13.41
CA ILE A 21 -4.01 0.32 12.79
C ILE A 21 -2.83 0.19 11.82
N SER A 22 -1.77 -0.51 12.22
CA SER A 22 -0.61 -0.74 11.34
C SER A 22 -0.97 -1.51 10.09
N ARG A 23 -1.80 -2.56 10.20
CA ARG A 23 -2.29 -3.33 9.05
C ARG A 23 -3.10 -2.47 8.11
N GLU A 24 -4.00 -1.65 8.64
CA GLU A 24 -4.80 -0.74 7.82
C GLU A 24 -3.96 0.35 7.16
N ALA A 25 -2.97 0.90 7.88
CA ALA A 25 -2.05 1.87 7.32
C ALA A 25 -1.21 1.27 6.17
N LEU A 26 -0.73 0.04 6.35
CA LEU A 26 -0.01 -0.70 5.30
C LEU A 26 -0.90 -1.00 4.10
N ARG A 27 -2.15 -1.43 4.33
CA ARG A 27 -3.14 -1.68 3.27
C ARG A 27 -3.34 -0.43 2.41
N ARG A 28 -3.58 0.72 3.05
CA ARG A 28 -3.74 2.01 2.35
C ARG A 28 -2.48 2.44 1.61
N ALA A 29 -1.32 2.34 2.26
CA ALA A 29 -0.06 2.70 1.64
C ALA A 29 0.19 1.87 0.37
N ALA A 30 -0.13 0.58 0.43
CA ALA A 30 0.05 -0.32 -0.68
C ALA A 30 -0.98 -0.09 -1.81
N GLU A 31 -2.23 0.26 -1.49
CA GLU A 31 -3.19 0.76 -2.50
C GLU A 31 -2.64 1.99 -3.22
N THR A 32 -2.13 2.97 -2.47
CA THR A 32 -1.52 4.17 -3.05
C THR A 32 -0.34 3.82 -3.97
N LEU A 33 0.54 2.90 -3.56
CA LEU A 33 1.67 2.48 -4.39
C LEU A 33 1.24 1.82 -5.71
N ALA A 34 0.18 0.99 -5.69
CA ALA A 34 -0.34 0.36 -6.89
C ALA A 34 -0.92 1.40 -7.87
N GLU A 35 -1.71 2.36 -7.37
CA GLU A 35 -2.25 3.46 -8.18
C GLU A 35 -1.13 4.30 -8.82
N HIS A 36 -0.09 4.64 -8.06
CA HIS A 36 1.03 5.43 -8.58
C HIS A 36 1.84 4.68 -9.63
N ALA A 37 1.99 3.36 -9.48
CA ALA A 37 2.68 2.55 -10.48
C ALA A 37 1.91 2.52 -11.81
N GLU A 38 0.58 2.42 -11.77
CA GLU A 38 -0.25 2.49 -12.98
C GLU A 38 -0.17 3.85 -13.67
N LEU A 39 -0.29 4.94 -12.90
CA LEU A 39 -0.15 6.28 -13.44
C LEU A 39 1.22 6.47 -14.12
N LEU A 40 2.29 5.98 -13.49
CA LEU A 40 3.62 6.06 -14.08
C LEU A 40 3.75 5.21 -15.36
N ALA A 41 3.09 4.05 -15.41
CA ALA A 41 3.05 3.23 -16.62
C ALA A 41 2.32 3.95 -17.77
N GLU A 42 1.22 4.64 -17.46
CA GLU A 42 0.50 5.46 -18.44
C GLU A 42 1.38 6.60 -18.95
N GLU A 43 2.07 7.34 -18.07
CA GLU A 43 2.97 8.41 -18.49
C GLU A 43 4.13 7.90 -19.37
N MET A 44 4.63 6.69 -19.10
CA MET A 44 5.63 6.03 -19.95
C MET A 44 5.06 5.66 -21.33
N ASP A 45 3.85 5.10 -21.40
CA ASP A 45 3.19 4.76 -22.67
C ASP A 45 2.97 5.98 -23.56
N HIS A 46 2.65 7.13 -22.96
CA HIS A 46 2.47 8.39 -23.68
C HIS A 46 3.80 9.06 -24.06
N GLY A 47 4.94 8.47 -23.70
CA GLY A 47 6.27 8.99 -23.99
C GLY A 47 6.67 10.21 -23.16
N ALA A 48 5.91 10.53 -22.10
CA ALA A 48 6.23 11.62 -21.18
C ALA A 48 7.42 11.27 -20.26
N LEU A 49 7.68 9.96 -20.08
CA LEU A 49 8.77 9.47 -19.24
C LEU A 49 9.64 8.46 -20.00
N ALA A 50 10.97 8.52 -19.76
CA ALA A 50 11.92 7.61 -20.41
C ALA A 50 11.77 6.17 -19.89
N ASP A 51 11.63 5.23 -20.81
CA ASP A 51 11.53 3.80 -20.47
C ASP A 51 12.88 3.26 -19.93
N ARG A 52 12.88 2.80 -18.67
CA ARG A 52 14.02 2.14 -18.00
C ARG A 52 13.67 0.76 -17.40
N GLY A 53 12.59 0.15 -17.85
CA GLY A 53 12.08 -1.10 -17.26
C GLY A 53 10.69 -1.52 -17.72
N GLY A 54 10.08 -0.74 -18.59
CA GLY A 54 8.81 -1.00 -19.24
C GLY A 54 7.60 -0.59 -18.40
N PRO A 55 6.55 -0.02 -19.02
CA PRO A 55 5.26 0.21 -18.38
C PRO A 55 4.62 -1.10 -17.87
N ASP A 56 4.92 -2.23 -18.53
CA ASP A 56 4.43 -3.55 -18.11
C ASP A 56 4.98 -4.00 -16.76
N ALA A 57 6.21 -3.62 -16.40
CA ALA A 57 6.77 -3.96 -15.09
C ALA A 57 6.04 -3.22 -13.95
N LEU A 58 5.63 -1.97 -14.19
CA LEU A 58 4.86 -1.18 -13.24
C LEU A 58 3.44 -1.72 -13.07
N ARG A 59 2.80 -2.15 -14.16
CA ARG A 59 1.51 -2.85 -14.12
C ARG A 59 1.60 -4.16 -13.35
N LEU A 60 2.65 -4.96 -13.59
CA LEU A 60 2.90 -6.20 -12.86
C LEU A 60 3.08 -5.92 -11.36
N PHE A 61 3.87 -4.90 -11.01
CA PHE A 61 4.04 -4.47 -9.63
C PHE A 61 2.69 -4.10 -8.97
N ALA A 62 1.89 -3.24 -9.62
CA ALA A 62 0.57 -2.86 -9.11
C ALA A 62 -0.34 -4.07 -8.89
N ALA A 63 -0.36 -5.01 -9.83
CA ALA A 63 -1.13 -6.25 -9.74
C ALA A 63 -0.68 -7.12 -8.55
N VAL A 64 0.63 -7.29 -8.35
CA VAL A 64 1.18 -8.07 -7.23
C VAL A 64 0.84 -7.42 -5.88
N VAL A 65 0.94 -6.09 -5.79
CA VAL A 65 0.61 -5.35 -4.57
C VAL A 65 -0.86 -5.53 -4.20
N ARG A 66 -1.80 -5.41 -5.16
CA ARG A 66 -3.22 -5.65 -4.90
C ARG A 66 -3.52 -7.09 -4.51
N ALA A 67 -2.96 -8.07 -5.23
CA ALA A 67 -3.14 -9.48 -4.92
C ALA A 67 -2.65 -9.85 -3.51
N THR A 68 -1.61 -9.18 -3.03
CA THR A 68 -1.07 -9.37 -1.67
C THR A 68 -2.00 -8.76 -0.61
N ASN A 69 -2.64 -7.62 -0.89
CA ASN A 69 -3.51 -6.92 0.06
C ASN A 69 -4.95 -7.44 0.13
N ASP A 70 -5.48 -8.01 -0.96
CA ASP A 70 -6.83 -8.60 -0.99
C ASP A 70 -6.95 -9.93 -0.21
N GLY A 71 -5.89 -10.33 0.51
CA GLY A 71 -5.87 -11.52 1.37
C GLY A 71 -5.57 -12.83 0.65
N GLY A 72 -5.11 -12.77 -0.60
CA GLY A 72 -4.90 -13.95 -1.46
C GLY A 72 -3.58 -14.70 -1.26
N MET A 73 -2.51 -14.02 -0.80
CA MET A 73 -1.29 -14.70 -0.38
C MET A 73 -1.39 -15.07 1.09
N ALA A 74 -2.24 -16.06 1.40
CA ALA A 74 -2.02 -16.88 2.58
C ALA A 74 -0.55 -17.33 2.53
N VAL A 75 0.24 -16.90 3.51
CA VAL A 75 1.60 -17.37 3.70
C VAL A 75 1.54 -18.89 3.67
N ALA A 76 2.12 -19.51 2.63
CA ALA A 76 2.29 -20.94 2.57
C ALA A 76 3.25 -21.33 3.72
N GLY A 77 2.69 -21.53 4.91
CA GLY A 77 3.38 -22.17 6.02
C GLY A 77 3.58 -23.63 5.63
N HIS A 78 4.77 -23.94 5.11
CA HIS A 78 5.22 -25.31 4.94
C HIS A 78 5.25 -25.99 6.33
N ALA A 79 4.46 -27.06 6.45
CA ALA A 79 4.34 -27.92 7.61
C ALA A 79 5.61 -28.74 7.86
#